data_AF-A0A0D0ULC9-F1
#
_entry.id   AF-A0A0D0ULC9-F1
#
_cell.length_a   1.000
_cell.length_b   1.000
_cell.length_c   1.000
_cell.angle_alpha   90.00
_cell.angle_beta   90.00
_cell.angle_gamma   90.00
#
_symmetry.space_group_name_H-M   'P 1'
#
loop_
_entity.id
_entity.type
_entity.pdbx_description
1 polymer ?
#
loop_
_entity_poly.entity_id
_entity_poly.type
_entity_poly.pdbx_seq_one_letter_code
_entity_poly.pdbx_strand_id
1 'polypeptide(L)'
;MATDAQQPTAQTERNEKRAMRDRYKTMAPKFTSVRANVSVAAQTPAVAAAAPVLNPYAPSSATHSPAPDEERAPARKSKKLQFSRAGKYVEQGDQLRNEQKMEALRQRIADASRKAGLDSEFDTLERSLKRQPPPAVEWWDEAILPNGITYEDDLEAAYTALSTSSDSLITHLVLHPIPIPAPMDRRQPERGLMLTKKEQKKMRRQRRQAELEDKRDRQKMGLLPPDPPKVRLANLMKVLTSDAVQDPTKVEAKVRKEVAMRAHKHEKDNQERKLTAEERREKEYNQMVAKERNGIRGAVFKIKYLTNGRHKFKVRETAKANLLSGICIFHPSFALVMVEGIDKSIKHFKRLMLSRIDWTEQARPMADADGDGDASASDQDSGMNNNNNGKEGEQDLADNKCELIWEGELPERVFKMFRARHVETDSKAKEWLTPRFEGMWDLAKRWQWAGEEF
;
A
#
# COMPACT_ATOMS: atom_id res chain seq x y z
N MET A 1 65.31 -28.52 -14.76
CA MET A 1 64.81 -27.34 -15.48
C MET A 1 63.31 -27.51 -15.69
N ALA A 2 62.50 -26.68 -15.03
CA ALA A 2 61.14 -26.27 -15.41
C ALA A 2 60.48 -25.65 -14.17
N THR A 3 60.62 -24.34 -14.07
CA THR A 3 59.76 -23.41 -13.32
C THR A 3 58.52 -23.12 -14.15
N ASP A 4 57.34 -23.04 -13.52
CA ASP A 4 56.27 -22.09 -13.87
C ASP A 4 55.17 -22.18 -12.78
N ALA A 5 54.98 -21.17 -11.93
CA ALA A 5 54.38 -19.86 -12.19
C ALA A 5 52.86 -19.92 -12.34
N GLN A 6 52.17 -19.91 -11.19
CA GLN A 6 50.74 -19.65 -11.12
C GLN A 6 50.52 -18.57 -10.05
N GLN A 7 50.19 -17.36 -10.49
CA GLN A 7 49.30 -16.38 -9.87
C GLN A 7 49.56 -14.97 -10.43
N PRO A 8 48.69 -14.48 -11.34
CA PRO A 8 48.32 -13.06 -11.25
C PRO A 8 46.83 -12.76 -11.48
N THR A 9 45.94 -13.75 -11.60
CA THR A 9 44.53 -13.48 -11.98
C THR A 9 43.64 -13.02 -10.82
N ALA A 10 43.98 -13.35 -9.57
CA ALA A 10 43.14 -13.01 -8.41
C ALA A 10 43.28 -11.55 -7.93
N GLN A 11 44.40 -10.88 -8.24
CA GLN A 11 44.61 -9.47 -7.86
C GLN A 11 43.96 -8.49 -8.85
N THR A 12 43.90 -8.84 -10.14
CA THR A 12 43.25 -8.04 -11.19
C THR A 12 41.73 -7.95 -10.97
N GLU A 13 41.06 -9.06 -10.64
CA GLU A 13 39.61 -9.04 -10.36
C GLU A 13 39.25 -8.25 -9.08
N ARG A 14 40.13 -8.23 -8.08
CA ARG A 14 39.94 -7.46 -6.84
C ARG A 14 40.07 -5.96 -7.07
N ASN A 15 40.97 -5.55 -7.97
CA ASN A 15 41.16 -4.16 -8.36
C ASN A 15 40.02 -3.65 -9.26
N GLU A 16 39.48 -4.49 -10.14
CA GLU A 16 38.33 -4.10 -10.97
C GLU A 16 37.04 -3.91 -10.16
N LYS A 17 36.76 -4.78 -9.18
CA LYS A 17 35.61 -4.61 -8.28
C LYS A 17 35.71 -3.36 -7.40
N ARG A 18 36.94 -2.95 -7.03
CA ARG A 18 37.18 -1.70 -6.29
C ARG A 18 37.01 -0.47 -7.18
N ALA A 19 37.49 -0.52 -8.43
CA ALA A 19 37.33 0.54 -9.42
C ALA A 19 35.88 0.72 -9.91
N MET A 20 35.06 -0.33 -9.86
CA MET A 20 33.63 -0.25 -10.19
C MET A 20 32.80 0.37 -9.05
N ARG A 21 33.23 0.16 -7.79
CA ARG A 21 32.59 0.75 -6.59
C ARG A 21 32.78 2.27 -6.51
N ASP A 22 33.93 2.78 -6.96
CA ASP A 22 34.21 4.22 -6.98
C ASP A 22 33.55 4.94 -8.17
N ARG A 23 33.09 4.20 -9.19
CA ARG A 23 32.40 4.75 -10.39
C ARG A 23 30.93 5.13 -10.15
N TYR A 24 30.30 4.61 -9.09
CA TYR A 24 28.90 4.89 -8.73
C TYR A 24 28.74 5.72 -7.46
N LYS A 25 29.80 6.41 -7.02
CA LYS A 25 29.70 7.40 -5.94
C LYS A 25 29.08 8.69 -6.51
N THR A 26 27.76 8.72 -6.52
CA THR A 26 26.96 9.85 -6.99
C THR A 26 27.37 11.14 -6.30
N MET A 27 27.47 12.21 -7.09
CA MET A 27 27.68 13.57 -6.62
C MET A 27 26.49 14.00 -5.77
N ALA A 28 26.58 13.81 -4.45
CA ALA A 28 25.73 14.50 -3.51
C ALA A 28 26.18 15.97 -3.43
N PRO A 29 25.28 16.96 -3.57
CA PRO A 29 25.64 18.35 -3.36
C PRO A 29 26.00 18.56 -1.88
N LYS A 30 27.24 18.98 -1.63
CA LYS A 30 27.73 19.40 -0.32
C LYS A 30 27.03 20.71 0.05
N PHE A 31 26.05 20.66 0.95
CA PHE A 31 25.54 21.86 1.61
C PHE A 31 26.64 22.42 2.51
N THR A 32 27.27 23.52 2.08
CA THR A 32 28.05 24.39 2.96
C THR A 32 27.10 25.29 3.72
N SER A 33 26.87 24.99 4.99
CA SER A 33 26.44 25.99 5.96
C SER A 33 27.62 26.94 6.24
N VAL A 34 27.38 28.25 6.23
CA VAL A 34 27.74 29.21 7.30
C VAL A 34 27.60 30.65 6.79
N ARG A 35 26.64 31.36 7.41
CA ARG A 35 26.56 32.80 7.72
C ARG A 35 26.68 33.83 6.58
N ALA A 36 25.65 34.67 6.45
CA ALA A 36 25.74 36.06 6.90
C ALA A 36 24.37 36.74 6.81
N ASN A 37 24.02 37.45 7.88
CA ASN A 37 22.96 38.45 7.90
C ASN A 37 23.21 39.47 6.78
N VAL A 38 22.37 39.49 5.76
CA VAL A 38 22.22 40.65 4.88
C VAL A 38 20.73 40.90 4.73
N SER A 39 20.30 41.92 5.45
CA SER A 39 19.03 42.61 5.28
C SER A 39 18.85 42.99 3.81
N VAL A 40 17.85 42.41 3.16
CA VAL A 40 17.31 42.93 1.90
C VAL A 40 15.88 43.34 2.17
N ALA A 41 15.69 44.65 2.06
CA ALA A 41 14.43 45.33 2.10
C ALA A 41 13.47 44.72 1.07
N ALA A 42 12.40 44.08 1.56
CA ALA A 42 11.22 43.81 0.77
C ALA A 42 10.24 44.96 0.98
N GLN A 43 9.89 45.54 -0.16
CA GLN A 43 9.00 46.66 -0.37
C GLN A 43 7.62 46.38 0.24
N THR A 44 7.18 47.29 1.09
CA THR A 44 5.81 47.40 1.55
C THR A 44 4.87 47.68 0.37
N PRO A 45 3.71 47.01 0.24
CA PRO A 45 2.62 47.57 -0.56
C PRO A 45 2.18 48.88 0.09
N ALA A 46 2.06 49.92 -0.74
CA ALA A 46 1.67 51.26 -0.33
C ALA A 46 0.30 51.23 0.37
N VAL A 47 0.33 51.38 1.69
CA VAL A 47 -0.87 51.72 2.47
C VAL A 47 -1.19 53.17 2.14
N ALA A 48 -2.36 53.38 1.53
CA ALA A 48 -2.92 54.71 1.32
C ALA A 48 -2.90 55.49 2.65
N ALA A 49 -2.30 56.67 2.62
CA ALA A 49 -2.21 57.55 3.77
C ALA A 49 -3.62 57.85 4.30
N ALA A 50 -3.92 57.33 5.49
CA ALA A 50 -5.08 57.78 6.25
C ALA A 50 -4.92 59.28 6.53
N ALA A 51 -5.94 60.04 6.16
CA ALA A 51 -6.02 61.48 6.37
C ALA A 51 -5.71 61.85 7.84
N PRO A 52 -5.01 62.97 8.10
CA PRO A 52 -4.80 63.42 9.46
C PRO A 52 -6.15 63.72 10.11
N VAL A 53 -6.44 63.03 11.21
CA VAL A 53 -7.64 63.24 12.01
C VAL A 53 -7.61 64.68 12.51
N LEU A 54 -8.48 65.50 11.92
CA LEU A 54 -8.67 66.90 12.26
C LEU A 54 -9.13 67.01 13.72
N ASN A 55 -8.37 67.75 14.52
CA ASN A 55 -8.62 67.96 15.94
C ASN A 55 -9.97 68.70 16.11
N PRO A 56 -10.98 68.15 16.80
CA PRO A 56 -12.37 68.65 16.76
C PRO A 56 -12.60 69.93 17.61
N TYR A 57 -11.54 70.63 18.02
CA TYR A 57 -11.61 71.80 18.90
C TYR A 57 -10.89 73.06 18.37
N ALA A 58 -10.49 73.11 17.09
CA ALA A 58 -9.91 74.31 16.49
C ALA A 58 -11.00 75.20 15.84
N PRO A 59 -11.20 76.46 16.26
CA PRO A 59 -12.11 77.37 15.57
C PRO A 59 -11.48 77.89 14.27
N SER A 60 -12.13 77.70 13.12
CA SER A 60 -11.70 78.28 11.84
C SER A 60 -12.05 79.77 11.79
N SER A 61 -11.06 80.64 11.68
CA SER A 61 -11.25 82.05 11.33
C SER A 61 -11.03 82.25 9.83
N ALA A 62 -12.10 82.58 9.11
CA ALA A 62 -12.04 83.17 7.77
C ALA A 62 -12.11 84.71 7.88
N THR A 63 -11.28 85.38 7.09
CA THR A 63 -11.12 86.85 7.03
C THR A 63 -11.99 87.46 5.92
N HIS A 64 -12.80 88.48 6.27
CA HIS A 64 -13.02 89.70 5.47
C HIS A 64 -13.61 90.82 6.38
N SER A 65 -13.01 92.01 6.32
CA SER A 65 -13.12 93.24 7.16
C SER A 65 -14.39 94.10 6.86
N PRO A 66 -14.66 95.28 7.50
CA PRO A 66 -14.06 95.98 8.66
C PRO A 66 -15.07 96.39 9.77
N ALA A 67 -14.57 96.93 10.89
CA ALA A 67 -15.24 97.31 12.16
C ALA A 67 -16.06 98.63 12.10
N PRO A 68 -16.68 99.16 13.19
CA PRO A 68 -16.84 98.64 14.58
C PRO A 68 -18.27 98.77 15.17
N ASP A 69 -18.60 98.01 16.22
CA ASP A 69 -19.28 98.55 17.42
C ASP A 69 -19.25 97.55 18.59
N GLU A 70 -19.23 98.10 19.80
CA GLU A 70 -18.86 97.45 21.05
C GLU A 70 -19.87 96.43 21.62
N GLU A 71 -19.33 95.62 22.53
CA GLU A 71 -19.95 94.96 23.70
C GLU A 71 -20.22 93.44 23.68
N ARG A 72 -19.60 92.83 24.70
CA ARG A 72 -20.01 91.65 25.50
C ARG A 72 -19.34 90.30 25.17
N ALA A 73 -18.25 90.04 25.90
CA ALA A 73 -17.62 88.73 26.00
C ALA A 73 -18.56 87.68 26.66
N PRO A 74 -18.68 86.45 26.11
CA PRO A 74 -19.44 85.38 26.75
C PRO A 74 -18.61 84.69 27.85
N ALA A 75 -19.11 84.71 29.08
CA ALA A 75 -18.51 84.00 30.22
C ALA A 75 -18.60 82.47 30.05
N ARG A 76 -17.45 81.77 30.11
CA ARG A 76 -17.39 80.29 30.12
C ARG A 76 -17.99 79.74 31.42
N LYS A 77 -19.12 79.03 31.34
CA LYS A 77 -19.67 78.24 32.46
C LYS A 77 -18.80 76.99 32.69
N SER A 78 -18.24 76.83 33.89
CA SER A 78 -17.49 75.63 34.27
C SER A 78 -18.39 74.39 34.23
N LYS A 79 -18.06 73.38 33.41
CA LYS A 79 -18.78 72.11 33.40
C LYS A 79 -18.54 71.38 34.74
N LYS A 80 -19.63 71.01 35.42
CA LYS A 80 -19.60 70.21 36.65
C LYS A 80 -19.02 68.83 36.33
N LEU A 81 -18.09 68.35 37.17
CA LEU A 81 -17.55 66.99 37.08
C LEU A 81 -18.67 65.98 37.33
N GLN A 82 -19.02 65.20 36.31
CA GLN A 82 -20.02 64.15 36.40
C GLN A 82 -19.31 62.81 36.58
N PHE A 83 -19.17 62.38 37.84
CA PHE A 83 -18.56 61.10 38.18
C PHE A 83 -19.48 59.95 37.76
N SER A 84 -18.95 59.01 36.98
CA SER A 84 -19.64 57.77 36.63
C SER A 84 -19.83 56.90 37.87
N ARG A 85 -20.99 56.25 37.98
CA ARG A 85 -21.26 55.29 39.06
C ARG A 85 -20.20 54.18 39.06
N ALA A 86 -19.67 53.86 40.23
CA ALA A 86 -18.70 52.77 40.40
C ALA A 86 -19.28 51.46 39.84
N GLY A 87 -18.48 50.70 39.10
CA GLY A 87 -18.89 49.44 38.46
C GLY A 87 -19.34 49.55 37.00
N LYS A 88 -19.80 50.71 36.52
CA LYS A 88 -20.31 50.86 35.14
C LYS A 88 -19.29 50.47 34.06
N TYR A 89 -18.04 50.92 34.20
CA TYR A 89 -16.98 50.60 33.23
C TYR A 89 -16.36 49.22 33.46
N VAL A 90 -16.51 48.65 34.66
CA VAL A 90 -16.08 47.28 34.96
C VAL A 90 -17.03 46.30 34.25
N GLU A 91 -18.34 46.51 34.35
CA GLU A 91 -19.36 45.73 33.63
C GLU A 91 -19.18 45.80 32.11
N GLN A 92 -18.92 46.99 31.56
CA GLN A 92 -18.63 47.16 30.13
C GLN A 92 -17.34 46.44 29.71
N GLY A 93 -16.30 46.44 30.56
CA GLY A 93 -15.06 45.72 30.31
C GLY A 93 -15.25 44.19 30.37
N ASP A 94 -16.11 43.69 31.26
CA ASP A 94 -16.45 42.28 31.36
C ASP A 94 -17.27 41.79 30.16
N GLN A 95 -18.21 42.61 29.68
CA GLN A 95 -18.97 42.35 28.46
C GLN A 95 -18.04 42.24 27.25
N LEU A 96 -17.13 43.21 27.05
CA LEU A 96 -16.14 43.17 25.96
C LEU A 96 -15.21 41.94 26.04
N ARG A 97 -14.76 41.57 27.23
CA ARG A 97 -13.93 40.37 27.42
C ARG A 97 -14.70 39.09 27.11
N ASN A 98 -15.98 39.03 27.45
CA ASN A 98 -16.83 37.89 27.12
C ASN A 98 -17.11 37.83 25.62
N GLU A 99 -17.36 38.96 24.96
CA GLU A 99 -17.51 39.04 23.50
C GLU A 99 -16.25 38.54 22.79
N GLN A 100 -15.06 39.00 23.20
CA GLN A 100 -13.78 38.54 22.64
C GLN A 100 -13.55 37.04 22.85
N LYS A 101 -13.92 36.49 24.01
CA LYS A 101 -13.84 35.04 24.26
C LYS A 101 -14.81 34.26 23.37
N MET A 102 -16.03 34.75 23.18
CA MET A 102 -17.02 34.12 22.31
C MET A 102 -16.62 34.20 20.84
N GLU A 103 -16.02 35.32 20.41
CA GLU A 103 -15.48 35.48 19.06
C GLU A 103 -14.27 34.58 18.81
N ALA A 104 -13.33 34.50 19.76
CA ALA A 104 -12.20 33.58 19.69
C ALA A 104 -12.65 32.12 19.66
N LEU A 105 -13.69 31.75 20.42
CA LEU A 105 -14.30 30.42 20.37
C LEU A 105 -14.94 30.15 19.00
N ARG A 106 -15.68 31.12 18.44
CA ARG A 106 -16.25 31.02 17.08
C ARG A 106 -15.18 30.87 16.02
N GLN A 107 -14.10 31.65 16.08
CA GLN A 107 -12.97 31.53 15.17
C GLN A 107 -12.31 30.16 15.28
N ARG A 108 -12.13 29.64 16.51
CA ARG A 108 -11.57 28.29 16.73
C ARG A 108 -12.48 27.18 16.19
N ILE A 109 -13.80 27.34 16.32
CA ILE A 109 -14.77 26.41 15.74
C ILE A 109 -14.71 26.46 14.21
N ALA A 110 -14.64 27.65 13.61
CA ALA A 110 -14.53 27.84 12.17
C ALA A 110 -13.19 27.31 11.60
N ASP A 111 -12.09 27.50 12.32
CA ASP A 111 -10.80 26.95 11.92
C ASP A 111 -10.75 25.43 12.11
N ALA A 112 -11.42 24.91 13.14
CA ALA A 112 -11.58 23.47 13.32
C ALA A 112 -12.46 22.84 12.23
N SER A 113 -13.56 23.49 11.82
CA SER A 113 -14.40 23.02 10.71
C SER A 113 -13.69 23.07 9.37
N ARG A 114 -12.93 24.15 9.10
CA ARG A 114 -12.08 24.28 7.91
C ARG A 114 -10.95 23.24 7.90
N LYS A 115 -10.30 23.01 9.05
CA LYS A 115 -9.26 21.99 9.22
C LYS A 115 -9.82 20.56 9.09
N ALA A 116 -11.08 20.35 9.48
CA ALA A 116 -11.80 19.09 9.28
C ALA A 116 -12.30 18.90 7.84
N GLY A 117 -12.13 19.88 6.95
CA GLY A 117 -12.40 19.72 5.51
C GLY A 117 -13.87 19.78 5.10
N LEU A 118 -14.79 20.08 6.02
CA LEU A 118 -16.24 20.09 5.78
C LEU A 118 -16.67 21.00 4.62
N ASP A 119 -16.06 22.19 4.49
CA ASP A 119 -16.39 23.14 3.41
C ASP A 119 -15.96 22.62 2.02
N SER A 120 -14.83 21.92 1.92
CA SER A 120 -14.34 21.36 0.66
C SER A 120 -15.07 20.07 0.25
N GLU A 121 -15.49 19.27 1.22
CA GLU A 121 -16.29 18.08 0.96
C GLU A 121 -17.69 18.44 0.48
N PHE A 122 -18.29 19.51 1.01
CA PHE A 122 -19.61 19.98 0.57
C PHE A 122 -19.60 20.51 -0.87
N ASP A 123 -18.60 21.31 -1.25
CA ASP A 123 -18.51 21.89 -2.60
C ASP A 123 -18.21 20.83 -3.69
N THR A 124 -17.39 19.83 -3.36
CA THR A 124 -17.16 18.68 -4.25
C THR A 124 -18.40 17.77 -4.38
N LEU A 125 -19.14 17.54 -3.29
CA LEU A 125 -20.39 16.80 -3.32
C LEU A 125 -21.45 17.55 -4.13
N GLU A 126 -21.63 18.84 -3.89
CA GLU A 126 -22.57 19.70 -4.63
C GLU A 126 -22.28 19.72 -6.12
N ARG A 127 -21.01 19.85 -6.51
CA ARG A 127 -20.62 19.85 -7.92
C ARG A 127 -20.79 18.48 -8.59
N SER A 128 -20.71 17.38 -7.83
CA SER A 128 -21.04 16.03 -8.31
C SER A 128 -22.54 15.75 -8.38
N LEU A 129 -23.34 16.39 -7.51
CA LEU A 129 -24.78 16.19 -7.40
C LEU A 129 -25.56 17.10 -8.37
N LYS A 130 -25.03 18.28 -8.69
CA LYS A 130 -25.57 19.18 -9.71
C LYS A 130 -25.30 18.60 -11.09
N ARG A 131 -26.33 17.96 -11.65
CA ARG A 131 -26.33 17.50 -13.05
C ARG A 131 -26.09 18.72 -13.95
N GLN A 132 -24.98 18.71 -14.67
CA GLN A 132 -24.71 19.73 -15.69
C GLN A 132 -25.83 19.70 -16.73
N PRO A 133 -26.26 20.87 -17.27
CA PRO A 133 -27.20 20.87 -18.38
C PRO A 133 -26.61 20.06 -19.54
N PRO A 134 -27.45 19.36 -20.32
CA PRO A 134 -26.97 18.65 -21.49
C PRO A 134 -26.27 19.63 -22.45
N PRO A 135 -25.20 19.21 -23.14
CA PRO A 135 -24.56 20.05 -24.15
C PRO A 135 -25.53 20.31 -25.31
N ALA A 136 -25.31 21.42 -26.05
CA ALA A 136 -26.15 21.80 -27.19
C ALA A 136 -26.14 20.76 -28.33
N VAL A 137 -25.03 20.03 -28.47
CA VAL A 137 -24.85 18.88 -29.36
C VAL A 137 -24.02 17.85 -28.61
N GLU A 138 -24.39 16.57 -28.67
CA GLU A 138 -23.59 15.49 -28.08
C GLU A 138 -22.39 15.17 -28.99
N TRP A 139 -21.26 14.78 -28.40
CA TRP A 139 -19.98 14.60 -29.10
C TRP A 139 -20.01 13.59 -30.26
N TRP A 140 -20.97 12.66 -30.27
CA TRP A 140 -21.15 11.69 -31.36
C TRP A 140 -21.92 12.25 -32.55
N ASP A 141 -22.78 13.25 -32.33
CA ASP A 141 -23.49 13.98 -33.38
C ASP A 141 -22.71 15.16 -33.95
N GLU A 142 -21.79 15.73 -33.16
CA GLU A 142 -20.97 16.88 -33.57
C GLU A 142 -20.18 16.62 -34.87
N ALA A 143 -19.72 15.38 -35.07
CA ALA A 143 -19.01 14.99 -36.29
C ALA A 143 -19.93 14.77 -37.50
N ILE A 144 -21.23 14.53 -37.26
CA ILE A 144 -22.23 14.24 -38.28
C ILE A 144 -22.93 15.52 -38.71
N LEU A 145 -23.29 16.39 -37.76
CA LEU A 145 -24.02 17.61 -38.06
C LEU A 145 -23.13 18.65 -38.76
N PRO A 146 -23.69 19.45 -39.69
CA PRO A 146 -22.99 20.60 -40.25
C PRO A 146 -22.58 21.62 -39.17
N ASN A 147 -21.42 22.24 -39.34
CA ASN A 147 -20.85 23.18 -38.38
C ASN A 147 -21.84 24.31 -38.01
N GLY A 148 -22.11 24.46 -36.72
CA GLY A 148 -22.94 25.56 -36.19
C GLY A 148 -24.43 25.28 -36.07
N ILE A 149 -24.87 24.05 -36.40
CA ILE A 149 -26.25 23.58 -36.18
C ILE A 149 -26.34 22.87 -34.83
N THR A 150 -27.33 23.23 -34.03
CA THR A 150 -27.65 22.60 -32.75
C THR A 150 -28.95 21.79 -32.83
N TYR A 151 -29.28 21.01 -31.79
CA TYR A 151 -30.56 20.28 -31.75
C TYR A 151 -31.80 21.19 -31.70
N GLU A 152 -31.62 22.49 -31.41
CA GLU A 152 -32.71 23.48 -31.38
C GLU A 152 -32.98 24.11 -32.75
N ASP A 153 -32.07 23.91 -33.72
CA ASP A 153 -32.18 24.42 -35.09
C ASP A 153 -32.96 23.47 -36.00
N ASP A 154 -33.29 23.92 -37.21
CA ASP A 154 -34.00 23.10 -38.20
C ASP A 154 -33.11 21.97 -38.75
N LEU A 155 -33.34 20.76 -38.22
CA LEU A 155 -32.62 19.54 -38.58
C LEU A 155 -32.98 19.00 -39.97
N GLU A 156 -34.05 19.49 -40.62
CA GLU A 156 -34.47 19.00 -41.93
C GLU A 156 -33.46 19.39 -43.03
N ALA A 157 -32.88 20.59 -42.92
CA ALA A 157 -31.79 21.05 -43.77
C ALA A 157 -30.51 20.23 -43.56
N ALA A 158 -30.18 19.91 -42.30
CA ALA A 158 -29.04 19.07 -41.95
C ALA A 158 -29.20 17.63 -42.47
N TYR A 159 -30.39 17.05 -42.34
CA TYR A 159 -30.70 15.72 -42.86
C TYR A 159 -30.59 15.65 -44.39
N THR A 160 -31.10 16.68 -45.09
CA THR A 160 -31.01 16.77 -46.55
C THR A 160 -29.55 16.88 -47.01
N ALA A 161 -28.73 17.66 -46.30
CA ALA A 161 -27.30 17.75 -46.55
C ALA A 161 -26.60 16.40 -46.31
N LEU A 162 -26.97 15.66 -45.27
CA LEU A 162 -26.42 14.34 -44.95
C LEU A 162 -26.77 13.25 -45.97
N SER A 163 -27.97 13.32 -46.56
CA SER A 163 -28.41 12.36 -47.57
C SER A 163 -27.91 12.67 -48.99
N THR A 164 -27.59 13.93 -49.28
CA THR A 164 -27.28 14.40 -50.64
C THR A 164 -25.79 14.66 -50.85
N SER A 165 -25.05 15.01 -49.80
CA SER A 165 -23.62 15.31 -49.91
C SER A 165 -22.78 14.04 -50.04
N SER A 166 -21.81 14.06 -50.96
CA SER A 166 -20.82 12.99 -51.10
C SER A 166 -19.78 12.96 -49.97
N ASP A 167 -19.75 14.00 -49.13
CA ASP A 167 -18.85 14.17 -47.98
C ASP A 167 -19.48 13.71 -46.65
N SER A 168 -20.69 13.14 -46.71
CA SER A 168 -21.39 12.60 -45.56
C SER A 168 -20.68 11.37 -44.98
N LEU A 169 -20.49 11.35 -43.66
CA LEU A 169 -19.91 10.20 -42.94
C LEU A 169 -20.84 8.97 -42.95
N ILE A 170 -22.14 9.18 -43.17
CA ILE A 170 -23.15 8.12 -43.16
C ILE A 170 -23.26 7.54 -44.57
N THR A 171 -22.91 6.26 -44.70
CA THR A 171 -23.01 5.52 -45.96
C THR A 171 -23.84 4.25 -45.76
N HIS A 172 -24.18 3.56 -46.85
CA HIS A 172 -24.86 2.26 -46.81
C HIS A 172 -23.99 1.12 -46.26
N LEU A 173 -22.71 1.39 -45.96
CA LEU A 173 -21.76 0.40 -45.48
C LEU A 173 -21.88 0.19 -43.98
N VAL A 174 -21.86 -1.07 -43.55
CA VAL A 174 -21.86 -1.45 -42.13
C VAL A 174 -20.45 -1.87 -41.73
N LEU A 175 -19.81 -1.09 -40.86
CA LEU A 175 -18.51 -1.43 -40.30
C LEU A 175 -18.67 -2.51 -39.23
N HIS A 176 -18.03 -3.66 -39.45
CA HIS A 176 -17.92 -4.69 -38.41
C HIS A 176 -16.74 -4.32 -37.49
N PRO A 177 -16.96 -4.13 -36.18
CA PRO A 177 -15.90 -3.71 -35.28
C PRO A 177 -14.82 -4.80 -35.18
N ILE A 178 -13.59 -4.39 -34.90
CA ILE A 178 -12.46 -5.31 -34.71
C ILE A 178 -12.78 -6.21 -33.51
N PRO A 179 -12.74 -7.55 -33.65
CA PRO A 179 -12.99 -8.45 -32.53
C PRO A 179 -11.86 -8.34 -31.51
N ILE A 180 -12.13 -7.71 -30.37
CA ILE A 180 -11.20 -7.63 -29.24
C ILE A 180 -11.27 -8.96 -28.47
N PRO A 181 -10.16 -9.71 -28.32
CA PRO A 181 -10.18 -10.96 -27.57
C PRO A 181 -10.51 -10.70 -26.10
N ALA A 182 -11.29 -11.58 -25.48
CA ALA A 182 -11.64 -11.41 -24.08
C ALA A 182 -10.37 -11.47 -23.22
N PRO A 183 -10.27 -10.67 -22.13
CA PRO A 183 -9.13 -10.73 -21.21
C PRO A 183 -8.86 -12.13 -20.65
N MET A 184 -9.90 -12.97 -20.58
CA MET A 184 -9.84 -14.36 -20.13
C MET A 184 -9.26 -15.34 -21.16
N ASP A 185 -9.38 -15.07 -22.47
CA ASP A 185 -8.88 -15.97 -23.51
C ASP A 185 -7.35 -16.06 -23.53
N ARG A 186 -6.68 -15.01 -23.05
CA ARG A 186 -5.22 -15.01 -22.83
C ARG A 186 -4.77 -16.02 -21.76
N ARG A 187 -5.70 -16.50 -20.92
CA ARG A 187 -5.43 -17.33 -19.74
C ARG A 187 -5.82 -18.79 -19.96
N GLN A 188 -5.55 -19.37 -21.14
CA GLN A 188 -5.82 -20.80 -21.34
C GLN A 188 -5.00 -21.64 -20.35
N PRO A 189 -5.64 -22.39 -19.43
CA PRO A 189 -4.93 -23.21 -18.48
C PRO A 189 -4.31 -24.41 -19.21
N GLU A 190 -3.01 -24.60 -19.03
CA GLU A 190 -2.33 -25.81 -19.49
C GLU A 190 -2.98 -27.02 -18.79
N ARG A 191 -3.68 -27.87 -19.55
CA ARG A 191 -4.28 -29.09 -19.01
C ARG A 191 -3.17 -30.09 -18.71
N GLY A 192 -2.86 -30.27 -17.43
CA GLY A 192 -1.91 -31.29 -16.99
C GLY A 192 -2.38 -32.69 -17.40
N LEU A 193 -1.54 -33.45 -18.11
CA LEU A 193 -1.84 -34.83 -18.48
C LEU A 193 -1.87 -35.72 -17.24
N MET A 194 -3.05 -36.22 -16.89
CA MET A 194 -3.22 -37.13 -15.77
C MET A 194 -3.12 -38.59 -16.25
N LEU A 195 -2.12 -39.31 -15.75
CA LEU A 195 -1.96 -40.74 -16.04
C LEU A 195 -2.77 -41.59 -15.07
N THR A 196 -3.39 -42.65 -15.57
CA THR A 196 -4.03 -43.66 -14.73
C THR A 196 -2.98 -44.43 -13.91
N LYS A 197 -3.40 -45.06 -12.80
CA LYS A 197 -2.49 -45.90 -11.97
C LYS A 197 -1.84 -47.04 -12.79
N LYS A 198 -2.55 -47.57 -13.80
CA LYS A 198 -2.02 -48.62 -14.70
C LYS A 198 -0.91 -48.06 -15.59
N GLU A 199 -1.11 -46.89 -16.18
CA GLU A 199 -0.10 -46.22 -17.01
C GLU A 199 1.11 -45.77 -16.19
N GLN A 200 0.90 -45.21 -14.99
CA GLN A 200 1.99 -44.87 -14.06
C GLN A 200 2.83 -46.11 -13.72
N LYS A 201 2.18 -47.26 -13.46
CA LYS A 201 2.87 -48.53 -13.21
C LYS A 201 3.62 -49.04 -14.43
N LYS A 202 3.05 -48.89 -15.64
CA LYS A 202 3.69 -49.25 -16.92
C LYS A 202 4.92 -48.39 -17.18
N MET A 203 4.80 -47.07 -17.10
CA MET A 203 5.89 -46.11 -17.25
C MET A 203 7.02 -46.38 -16.24
N ARG A 204 6.69 -46.55 -14.95
CA ARG A 204 7.68 -46.89 -13.92
C ARG A 204 8.40 -48.20 -14.21
N ARG A 205 7.70 -49.22 -14.74
CA ARG A 205 8.31 -50.51 -15.10
C ARG A 205 9.26 -50.35 -16.28
N GLN A 206 8.83 -49.68 -17.34
CA GLN A 206 9.65 -49.43 -18.53
C GLN A 206 10.90 -48.61 -18.19
N ARG A 207 10.77 -47.53 -17.40
CA ARG A 207 11.91 -46.74 -16.95
C ARG A 207 12.91 -47.56 -16.13
N ARG A 208 12.43 -48.39 -15.20
CA ARG A 208 13.29 -49.29 -14.42
C ARG A 208 13.95 -50.36 -15.27
N GLN A 209 13.24 -50.87 -16.28
CA GLN A 209 13.78 -51.86 -17.20
C GLN A 209 14.93 -51.25 -18.02
N ALA A 210 14.71 -50.06 -18.60
CA ALA A 210 15.75 -49.32 -19.32
C ALA A 210 16.96 -48.99 -18.42
N GLU A 211 16.73 -48.49 -17.19
CA GLU A 211 17.82 -48.22 -16.23
C GLU A 211 18.63 -49.50 -15.87
N LEU A 212 17.98 -50.67 -15.81
CA LEU A 212 18.63 -51.95 -15.53
C LEU A 212 19.35 -52.52 -16.77
N GLU A 213 18.77 -52.36 -17.95
CA GLU A 213 19.39 -52.73 -19.23
C GLU A 213 20.65 -51.89 -19.47
N ASP A 214 20.56 -50.56 -19.35
CA ASP A 214 21.72 -49.65 -19.39
C ASP A 214 22.81 -50.05 -18.41
N LYS A 215 22.44 -50.43 -17.18
CA LYS A 215 23.41 -50.87 -16.17
C LYS A 215 24.09 -52.18 -16.57
N ARG A 216 23.35 -53.14 -17.09
CA ARG A 216 23.89 -54.43 -17.56
C ARG A 216 24.79 -54.24 -18.78
N ASP A 217 24.40 -53.38 -19.70
CA ASP A 217 25.19 -53.09 -20.89
C ASP A 217 26.50 -52.41 -20.52
N ARG A 218 26.48 -51.45 -19.58
CA ARG A 218 27.71 -50.86 -19.03
C ARG A 218 28.61 -51.89 -18.32
N GLN A 219 28.04 -52.87 -17.64
CA GLN A 219 28.80 -53.97 -17.05
C GLN A 219 29.40 -54.90 -18.12
N LYS A 220 28.63 -55.22 -19.16
CA LYS A 220 29.06 -56.06 -20.29
C LYS A 220 30.19 -55.40 -21.10
N MET A 221 30.12 -54.06 -21.24
CA MET A 221 31.16 -53.25 -21.86
C MET A 221 32.38 -53.01 -20.94
N GLY A 222 32.34 -53.48 -19.68
CA GLY A 222 33.44 -53.34 -18.71
C GLY A 222 33.59 -51.95 -18.09
N LEU A 223 32.67 -51.02 -18.33
CA LEU A 223 32.70 -49.67 -17.74
C LEU A 223 32.34 -49.68 -16.24
N LEU A 224 31.54 -50.67 -15.81
CA LEU A 224 31.12 -50.84 -14.42
C LEU A 224 31.47 -52.26 -13.95
N PRO A 225 32.16 -52.43 -12.81
CA PRO A 225 32.32 -53.75 -12.23
C PRO A 225 30.96 -54.32 -11.79
N PRO A 226 30.82 -55.66 -11.73
CA PRO A 226 29.62 -56.29 -11.21
C PRO A 226 29.38 -55.88 -9.76
N ASP A 227 28.12 -55.60 -9.40
CA ASP A 227 27.77 -55.21 -8.03
C ASP A 227 28.06 -56.36 -7.06
N PRO A 228 28.71 -56.10 -5.90
CA PRO A 228 28.90 -57.12 -4.87
C PRO A 228 27.57 -57.57 -4.25
N PRO A 229 27.48 -58.81 -3.73
CA PRO A 229 26.26 -59.34 -3.14
C PRO A 229 25.84 -58.54 -1.90
N LYS A 230 24.55 -58.24 -1.77
CA LYS A 230 24.01 -57.48 -0.64
C LYS A 230 23.91 -58.36 0.61
N VAL A 231 24.88 -58.25 1.51
CA VAL A 231 24.90 -59.00 2.78
C VAL A 231 24.10 -58.27 3.87
N ARG A 232 23.37 -59.04 4.67
CA ARG A 232 22.66 -58.62 5.91
C ARG A 232 23.10 -59.56 7.03
N LEU A 233 23.00 -59.14 8.30
CA LEU A 233 23.31 -60.01 9.45
C LEU A 233 22.51 -61.33 9.41
N ALA A 234 21.22 -61.27 9.06
CA ALA A 234 20.39 -62.46 8.89
C ALA A 234 20.83 -63.39 7.73
N ASN A 235 21.50 -62.86 6.71
CA ASN A 235 21.95 -63.61 5.53
C ASN A 235 23.46 -63.93 5.58
N LEU A 236 24.15 -63.58 6.67
CA LEU A 236 25.60 -63.65 6.79
C LEU A 236 26.10 -65.09 6.63
N MET A 237 25.52 -66.02 7.39
CA MET A 237 25.90 -67.45 7.34
C MET A 237 25.57 -68.11 6.01
N LYS A 238 24.59 -67.60 5.24
CA LYS A 238 24.22 -68.18 3.94
C LYS A 238 25.13 -67.71 2.79
N VAL A 239 25.68 -66.49 2.89
CA VAL A 239 26.42 -65.86 1.79
C VAL A 239 27.94 -65.93 2.00
N LEU A 240 28.41 -65.84 3.24
CA LEU A 240 29.83 -65.82 3.60
C LEU A 240 30.17 -66.97 4.55
N THR A 241 29.67 -68.17 4.27
CA THR A 241 29.79 -69.31 5.19
C THR A 241 31.24 -69.74 5.42
N SER A 242 32.06 -69.77 4.37
CA SER A 242 33.50 -70.08 4.45
C SER A 242 34.25 -69.10 5.34
N ASP A 243 33.99 -67.81 5.14
CA ASP A 243 34.72 -66.72 5.80
C ASP A 243 34.22 -66.52 7.23
N ALA A 244 32.93 -66.71 7.47
CA ALA A 244 32.29 -66.58 8.78
C ALA A 244 32.70 -67.70 9.74
N VAL A 245 33.07 -68.89 9.23
CA VAL A 245 33.59 -69.99 10.04
C VAL A 245 35.03 -69.72 10.50
N GLN A 246 35.84 -69.01 9.69
CA GLN A 246 37.20 -68.65 10.07
C GLN A 246 37.24 -67.52 11.11
N ASP A 247 36.58 -66.39 10.84
CA ASP A 247 36.57 -65.22 11.72
C ASP A 247 35.16 -64.60 11.85
N PRO A 248 34.29 -65.11 12.74
CA PRO A 248 32.89 -64.67 12.82
C PRO A 248 32.75 -63.18 13.16
N THR A 249 33.57 -62.68 14.09
CA THR A 249 33.53 -61.28 14.54
C THR A 249 33.96 -60.30 13.44
N LYS A 250 34.97 -60.67 12.64
CA LYS A 250 35.49 -59.84 11.54
C LYS A 250 34.47 -59.73 10.41
N VAL A 251 33.84 -60.85 10.05
CA VAL A 251 32.78 -60.89 9.03
C VAL A 251 31.55 -60.13 9.52
N GLU A 252 31.16 -60.28 10.78
CA GLU A 252 30.06 -59.51 11.37
C GLU A 252 30.34 -58.00 11.33
N ALA A 253 31.53 -57.57 11.76
CA ALA A 253 31.93 -56.16 11.73
C ALA A 253 31.93 -55.59 10.31
N LYS A 254 32.41 -56.36 9.32
CA LYS A 254 32.37 -55.98 7.90
C LYS A 254 30.93 -55.79 7.41
N VAL A 255 30.04 -56.74 7.72
CA VAL A 255 28.61 -56.66 7.33
C VAL A 255 27.90 -55.51 8.04
N ARG A 256 28.17 -55.27 9.32
CA ARG A 256 27.64 -54.09 10.06
C ARG A 256 28.12 -52.79 9.41
N LYS A 257 29.40 -52.70 9.05
CA LYS A 257 29.96 -51.55 8.33
C LYS A 257 29.28 -51.36 6.97
N GLU A 258 29.09 -52.41 6.18
CA GLU A 258 28.38 -52.32 4.90
C GLU A 258 26.91 -51.89 5.05
N VAL A 259 26.22 -52.40 6.07
CA VAL A 259 24.85 -51.99 6.40
C VAL A 259 24.81 -50.52 6.80
N ALA A 260 25.72 -50.08 7.67
CA ALA A 260 25.84 -48.68 8.09
C ALA A 260 26.20 -47.77 6.92
N MET A 261 27.13 -48.17 6.05
CA MET A 261 27.49 -47.45 4.83
C MET A 261 26.30 -47.33 3.87
N ARG A 262 25.47 -48.36 3.75
CA ARG A 262 24.23 -48.29 2.95
C ARG A 262 23.20 -47.33 3.55
N ALA A 263 23.04 -47.33 4.87
CA ALA A 263 22.16 -46.40 5.58
C ALA A 263 22.64 -44.95 5.42
N HIS A 264 23.93 -44.71 5.69
CA HIS A 264 24.57 -43.42 5.51
C HIS A 264 24.48 -42.92 4.07
N LYS A 265 24.72 -43.78 3.08
CA LYS A 265 24.55 -43.42 1.65
C LYS A 265 23.11 -43.02 1.35
N HIS A 266 22.11 -43.75 1.86
CA HIS A 266 20.71 -43.37 1.68
C HIS A 266 20.37 -42.01 2.32
N GLU A 267 20.87 -41.75 3.52
CA GLU A 267 20.71 -40.46 4.19
C GLU A 267 21.40 -39.34 3.44
N LYS A 268 22.64 -39.56 2.99
CA LYS A 268 23.41 -38.62 2.17
C LYS A 268 22.69 -38.30 0.86
N ASP A 269 22.24 -39.32 0.12
CA ASP A 269 21.46 -39.15 -1.11
C ASP A 269 20.16 -38.36 -0.87
N ASN A 270 19.53 -38.51 0.31
CA ASN A 270 18.33 -37.75 0.68
C ASN A 270 18.65 -36.30 1.05
N GLN A 271 19.76 -36.08 1.74
CA GLN A 271 20.26 -34.74 2.05
C GLN A 271 20.66 -33.98 0.78
N GLU A 272 21.33 -34.65 -0.16
CA GLU A 272 21.69 -34.09 -1.47
C GLU A 272 20.47 -33.74 -2.32
N ARG A 273 19.38 -34.53 -2.25
CA ARG A 273 18.11 -34.21 -2.94
C ARG A 273 17.25 -33.17 -2.22
N LYS A 274 17.52 -32.88 -0.96
CA LYS A 274 16.72 -31.94 -0.16
C LYS A 274 17.03 -30.53 -0.64
N LEU A 275 16.04 -29.87 -1.22
CA LEU A 275 16.19 -28.47 -1.63
C LEU A 275 16.67 -27.63 -0.44
N THR A 276 17.63 -26.76 -0.72
CA THR A 276 18.10 -25.77 0.25
C THR A 276 16.95 -24.81 0.60
N ALA A 277 17.08 -24.07 1.71
CA ALA A 277 16.04 -23.14 2.13
C ALA A 277 15.81 -22.02 1.08
N GLU A 278 16.88 -21.63 0.38
CA GLU A 278 16.86 -20.63 -0.68
C GLU A 278 16.16 -21.17 -1.94
N GLU A 279 16.54 -22.35 -2.41
CA GLU A 279 15.90 -23.03 -3.55
C GLU A 279 14.41 -23.29 -3.29
N ARG A 280 14.04 -23.61 -2.05
CA ARG A 280 12.63 -23.79 -1.68
C ARG A 280 11.85 -22.48 -1.82
N ARG A 281 12.40 -21.37 -1.31
CA ARG A 281 11.78 -20.05 -1.40
C ARG A 281 11.65 -19.59 -2.85
N GLU A 282 12.67 -19.83 -3.67
CA GLU A 282 12.64 -19.52 -5.10
C GLU A 282 11.59 -20.38 -5.83
N LYS A 283 11.51 -21.68 -5.53
CA LYS A 283 10.48 -22.56 -6.10
C LYS A 283 9.07 -22.13 -5.73
N GLU A 284 8.86 -21.71 -4.48
CA GLU A 284 7.57 -21.17 -4.02
C GLU A 284 7.25 -19.86 -4.75
N TYR A 285 8.21 -18.94 -4.85
CA TYR A 285 8.07 -17.69 -5.60
C TYR A 285 7.72 -17.94 -7.07
N ASN A 286 8.44 -18.82 -7.75
CA ASN A 286 8.19 -19.18 -9.15
C ASN A 286 6.81 -19.84 -9.33
N GLN A 287 6.36 -20.66 -8.38
CA GLN A 287 5.01 -21.22 -8.40
C GLN A 287 3.93 -20.14 -8.23
N MET A 288 4.18 -19.12 -7.41
CA MET A 288 3.26 -17.99 -7.26
C MET A 288 3.20 -17.15 -8.54
N VAL A 289 4.35 -16.78 -9.12
CA VAL A 289 4.44 -16.02 -10.37
C VAL A 289 3.74 -16.76 -11.52
N ALA A 290 3.93 -18.08 -11.62
CA ALA A 290 3.22 -18.89 -12.63
C ALA A 290 1.70 -18.85 -12.45
N LYS A 291 1.21 -18.81 -11.21
CA LYS A 291 -0.24 -18.71 -10.92
C LYS A 291 -0.79 -17.30 -11.09
N GLU A 292 0.04 -16.28 -10.92
CA GLU A 292 -0.34 -14.90 -11.17
C GLU A 292 -0.71 -14.66 -12.64
N ARG A 293 -0.10 -15.41 -13.56
CA ARG A 293 -0.50 -15.43 -14.98
C ARG A 293 -1.97 -15.82 -15.19
N ASN A 294 -2.55 -16.64 -14.30
CA ASN A 294 -3.94 -17.06 -14.39
C ASN A 294 -4.93 -15.96 -13.95
N GLY A 295 -4.43 -14.85 -13.42
CA GLY A 295 -5.23 -13.72 -12.97
C GLY A 295 -4.95 -13.33 -11.53
N ILE A 296 -5.28 -12.07 -11.23
CA ILE A 296 -5.16 -11.47 -9.91
C ILE A 296 -6.57 -11.31 -9.35
N ARG A 297 -6.71 -11.55 -8.06
CA ARG A 297 -7.96 -11.36 -7.31
C ARG A 297 -7.71 -10.32 -6.22
N GLY A 298 -8.64 -9.40 -6.07
CA GLY A 298 -8.69 -8.41 -5.02
C GLY A 298 -9.75 -8.76 -3.98
N ALA A 299 -9.50 -8.36 -2.73
CA ALA A 299 -10.47 -8.41 -1.65
C ALA A 299 -10.33 -7.16 -0.77
N VAL A 300 -11.46 -6.60 -0.35
CA VAL A 300 -11.54 -5.40 0.50
C VAL A 300 -12.33 -5.75 1.76
N PHE A 301 -11.72 -5.50 2.91
CA PHE A 301 -12.29 -5.74 4.23
C PHE A 301 -12.47 -4.42 4.97
N LYS A 302 -13.56 -4.30 5.73
CA LYS A 302 -13.80 -3.21 6.68
C LYS A 302 -13.80 -3.77 8.08
N ILE A 303 -13.08 -3.07 8.96
CA ILE A 303 -12.88 -3.41 10.36
C ILE A 303 -13.26 -2.18 11.18
N LYS A 304 -14.07 -2.33 12.23
CA LYS A 304 -14.54 -1.18 13.01
C LYS A 304 -13.37 -0.51 13.74
N TYR A 305 -12.58 -1.31 14.45
CA TYR A 305 -11.40 -0.85 15.17
C TYR A 305 -10.20 -1.77 14.92
N LEU A 306 -9.14 -1.22 14.35
CA LEU A 306 -7.86 -1.92 14.18
C LEU A 306 -6.78 -1.25 15.02
N THR A 307 -6.97 -1.23 16.33
CA THR A 307 -6.04 -0.62 17.31
C THR A 307 -5.02 -1.64 17.86
N ASN A 308 -5.46 -2.87 18.12
CA ASN A 308 -4.66 -3.95 18.70
C ASN A 308 -3.42 -4.30 17.84
N GLY A 309 -2.24 -4.25 18.47
CA GLY A 309 -0.95 -4.55 17.84
C GLY A 309 -0.84 -5.97 17.28
N ARG A 310 -1.43 -6.97 17.96
CA ARG A 310 -1.43 -8.36 17.50
C ARG A 310 -2.26 -8.54 16.23
N HIS A 311 -3.41 -7.87 16.14
CA HIS A 311 -4.23 -7.88 14.93
C HIS A 311 -3.49 -7.22 13.76
N LYS A 312 -2.90 -6.04 14.00
CA LYS A 312 -2.05 -5.35 13.01
C LYS A 312 -0.90 -6.23 12.51
N PHE A 313 -0.21 -6.92 13.42
CA PHE A 313 0.88 -7.83 13.08
C PHE A 313 0.40 -9.02 12.24
N LYS A 314 -0.66 -9.71 12.67
CA LYS A 314 -1.24 -10.85 11.92
C LYS A 314 -1.63 -10.45 10.50
N VAL A 315 -2.31 -9.31 10.33
CA VAL A 315 -2.70 -8.78 9.01
C VAL A 315 -1.48 -8.51 8.14
N ARG A 316 -0.50 -7.76 8.66
CA ARG A 316 0.71 -7.36 7.92
C ARG A 316 1.60 -8.54 7.55
N GLU A 317 1.92 -9.39 8.53
CA GLU A 317 2.84 -10.50 8.32
C GLU A 317 2.23 -11.58 7.43
N THR A 318 0.92 -11.82 7.54
CA THR A 318 0.25 -12.78 6.65
C THR A 318 0.14 -12.24 5.23
N ALA A 319 -0.10 -10.93 5.04
CA ALA A 319 -0.06 -10.33 3.71
C ALA A 319 1.34 -10.49 3.09
N LYS A 320 2.40 -10.25 3.86
CA LYS A 320 3.80 -10.42 3.44
C LYS A 320 4.13 -11.88 3.11
N ALA A 321 3.79 -12.83 3.99
CA ALA A 321 4.06 -14.25 3.81
C ALA A 321 3.35 -14.83 2.58
N ASN A 322 2.16 -14.34 2.25
CA ASN A 322 1.41 -14.75 1.06
C ASN A 322 1.77 -13.96 -0.20
N LEU A 323 2.74 -13.03 -0.12
CA LEU A 323 3.15 -12.12 -1.20
C LEU A 323 1.98 -11.33 -1.80
N LEU A 324 1.04 -10.94 -0.93
CA LEU A 324 -0.08 -10.08 -1.29
C LEU A 324 0.40 -8.64 -1.42
N SER A 325 -0.12 -7.96 -2.42
CA SER A 325 -0.02 -6.51 -2.58
C SER A 325 -1.26 -5.85 -1.97
N GLY A 326 -1.20 -4.56 -1.67
CA GLY A 326 -2.38 -3.82 -1.22
C GLY A 326 -2.08 -2.73 -0.20
N ILE A 327 -3.12 -2.29 0.50
CA ILE A 327 -3.00 -1.22 1.48
C ILE A 327 -3.94 -1.46 2.66
N CYS A 328 -3.46 -1.15 3.86
CA CYS A 328 -4.24 -1.08 5.08
C CYS A 328 -4.28 0.38 5.54
N ILE A 329 -5.48 0.96 5.57
CA ILE A 329 -5.72 2.33 5.99
C ILE A 329 -6.33 2.29 7.38
N PHE A 330 -5.68 2.96 8.32
CA PHE A 330 -6.23 3.23 9.65
C PHE A 330 -6.88 4.61 9.63
N HIS A 331 -8.17 4.66 9.90
CA HIS A 331 -8.93 5.90 10.05
C HIS A 331 -9.71 5.85 11.38
N PRO A 332 -9.99 6.99 12.03
CA PRO A 332 -10.68 7.00 13.32
C PRO A 332 -12.06 6.34 13.32
N SER A 333 -12.77 6.36 12.19
CA SER A 333 -14.10 5.75 12.05
C SER A 333 -14.06 4.25 11.81
N PHE A 334 -13.18 3.79 10.91
CA PHE A 334 -13.01 2.37 10.57
C PHE A 334 -11.64 2.16 9.93
N ALA A 335 -11.14 0.93 9.94
CA ALA A 335 -9.98 0.54 9.15
C ALA A 335 -10.42 -0.20 7.89
N LEU A 336 -9.76 0.12 6.77
CA LEU A 336 -9.99 -0.55 5.49
C LEU A 336 -8.73 -1.33 5.10
N VAL A 337 -8.90 -2.61 4.78
CA VAL A 337 -7.81 -3.47 4.33
C VAL A 337 -8.12 -3.94 2.93
N MET A 338 -7.34 -3.47 1.96
CA MET A 338 -7.38 -3.93 0.58
C MET A 338 -6.18 -4.82 0.31
N VAL A 339 -6.43 -6.00 -0.25
CA VAL A 339 -5.39 -6.93 -0.70
C VAL A 339 -5.66 -7.37 -2.12
N GLU A 340 -4.59 -7.57 -2.88
CA GLU A 340 -4.60 -8.13 -4.22
C GLU A 340 -3.50 -9.18 -4.35
N GLY A 341 -3.79 -10.26 -5.09
CA GLY A 341 -2.83 -11.31 -5.35
C GLY A 341 -3.49 -12.54 -5.95
N ILE A 342 -2.83 -13.69 -5.87
CA ILE A 342 -3.37 -14.92 -6.42
C ILE A 342 -4.55 -15.45 -5.60
N ASP A 343 -5.48 -16.17 -6.24
CA ASP A 343 -6.69 -16.70 -5.61
C ASP A 343 -6.42 -17.54 -4.35
N LYS A 344 -5.40 -18.41 -4.38
CA LYS A 344 -5.03 -19.23 -3.21
C LYS A 344 -4.62 -18.37 -2.01
N SER A 345 -3.83 -17.33 -2.25
CA SER A 345 -3.36 -16.40 -1.21
C SER A 345 -4.51 -15.57 -0.65
N ILE A 346 -5.40 -15.08 -1.52
CA ILE A 346 -6.60 -14.33 -1.12
C ILE A 346 -7.55 -15.20 -0.28
N LYS A 347 -7.79 -16.46 -0.67
CA LYS A 347 -8.59 -17.40 0.14
C LYS A 347 -8.00 -17.66 1.51
N HIS A 348 -6.67 -17.81 1.59
CA HIS A 348 -6.00 -17.96 2.89
C HIS A 348 -6.14 -16.70 3.75
N PHE A 349 -5.97 -15.52 3.16
CA PHE A 349 -6.12 -14.24 3.83
C PHE A 349 -7.57 -13.97 4.26
N LYS A 350 -8.56 -14.27 3.43
CA LYS A 350 -9.99 -14.21 3.77
C LYS A 350 -10.32 -15.07 4.99
N ARG A 351 -9.81 -16.31 5.03
CA ARG A 351 -9.98 -17.19 6.20
C ARG A 351 -9.30 -16.63 7.45
N LEU A 352 -8.14 -15.96 7.31
CA LEU A 352 -7.51 -15.26 8.42
C LEU A 352 -8.44 -14.15 8.94
N MET A 353 -8.87 -13.25 8.06
CA MET A 353 -9.63 -12.05 8.42
C MET A 353 -11.01 -12.38 9.00
N LEU A 354 -11.72 -13.38 8.45
CA LEU A 354 -13.10 -13.66 8.84
C LEU A 354 -13.25 -14.74 9.91
N SER A 355 -12.27 -15.63 10.08
CA SER A 355 -12.46 -16.83 10.92
C SER A 355 -11.35 -17.12 11.93
N ARG A 356 -10.13 -16.58 11.77
CA ARG A 356 -8.99 -16.91 12.65
C ARG A 356 -8.58 -15.77 13.58
N ILE A 357 -8.96 -14.54 13.25
CA ILE A 357 -8.73 -13.39 14.11
C ILE A 357 -10.02 -13.16 14.89
N ASP A 358 -9.90 -13.26 16.22
CA ASP A 358 -10.98 -12.89 17.13
C ASP A 358 -10.93 -11.38 17.35
N TRP A 359 -11.71 -10.63 16.57
CA TRP A 359 -11.65 -9.17 16.53
C TRP A 359 -12.05 -8.49 17.85
N THR A 360 -12.76 -9.21 18.71
CA THR A 360 -13.19 -8.79 20.04
C THR A 360 -12.13 -8.97 21.12
N GLU A 361 -11.00 -9.63 20.81
CA GLU A 361 -9.90 -9.82 21.76
C GLU A 361 -9.23 -8.47 22.10
N GLN A 362 -9.34 -8.08 23.38
CA GLN A 362 -8.66 -6.91 23.93
C GLN A 362 -7.14 -7.10 23.90
N ALA A 363 -6.41 -6.02 23.67
CA ALA A 363 -4.96 -6.05 23.77
C ALA A 363 -4.60 -6.31 25.24
N ARG A 364 -3.91 -7.42 25.53
CA ARG A 364 -3.32 -7.55 26.87
C ARG A 364 -2.35 -6.38 27.07
N PRO A 365 -2.35 -5.73 28.24
CA PRO A 365 -1.26 -4.84 28.59
C PRO A 365 0.02 -5.66 28.44
N MET A 366 0.94 -5.16 27.61
CA MET A 366 2.27 -5.75 27.51
C MET A 366 2.90 -5.52 28.88
N ALA A 367 2.77 -6.50 29.78
CA ALA A 367 3.54 -6.51 31.01
C ALA A 367 5.01 -6.48 30.60
N ASP A 368 5.76 -5.55 31.18
CA ASP A 368 7.17 -5.35 30.93
C ASP A 368 7.89 -6.70 30.86
N ALA A 369 8.45 -6.99 29.69
CA ALA A 369 9.22 -8.20 29.45
C ALA A 369 10.57 -8.07 30.16
N ASP A 370 10.60 -8.34 31.46
CA ASP A 370 11.79 -8.83 32.14
C ASP A 370 11.99 -10.30 31.77
N GLY A 371 13.01 -10.60 30.97
CA GLY A 371 13.40 -11.98 30.67
C GLY A 371 14.18 -12.15 29.37
N ASP A 372 15.47 -11.81 29.42
CA ASP A 372 16.63 -12.31 28.67
C ASP A 372 16.39 -13.18 27.41
N GLY A 373 16.90 -12.73 26.27
CA GLY A 373 16.85 -13.47 25.00
C GLY A 373 17.39 -12.67 23.82
N ASP A 374 18.71 -12.69 23.66
CA ASP A 374 19.50 -12.20 22.53
C ASP A 374 18.85 -12.44 21.15
N ALA A 375 18.59 -11.35 20.42
CA ALA A 375 18.46 -11.36 18.97
C ALA A 375 18.80 -9.97 18.41
N SER A 376 20.04 -9.85 17.95
CA SER A 376 20.56 -8.77 17.13
C SER A 376 19.73 -8.55 15.85
N ALA A 377 19.11 -7.39 15.69
CA ALA A 377 18.71 -6.87 14.37
C ALA A 377 18.59 -5.34 14.41
N SER A 378 19.55 -4.70 13.74
CA SER A 378 19.56 -3.29 13.40
C SER A 378 18.38 -2.94 12.48
N ASP A 379 17.51 -2.02 12.90
CA ASP A 379 16.89 -1.08 11.98
C ASP A 379 16.62 0.24 12.70
N GLN A 380 17.21 1.30 12.16
CA GLN A 380 17.21 2.65 12.70
C GLN A 380 16.23 3.45 11.85
N ASP A 381 14.98 3.56 12.29
CA ASP A 381 14.03 4.56 11.77
C ASP A 381 13.30 5.27 12.90
N SER A 382 13.76 6.49 13.15
CA SER A 382 13.02 7.68 13.59
C SER A 382 11.81 7.46 14.53
N GLY A 383 12.08 7.05 15.76
CA GLY A 383 11.14 7.17 16.87
C GLY A 383 11.13 8.59 17.44
N MET A 384 10.16 9.40 17.04
CA MET A 384 9.80 10.61 17.79
C MET A 384 9.04 10.17 19.05
N ASN A 385 9.71 10.37 20.18
CA ASN A 385 9.24 10.11 21.54
C ASN A 385 7.89 10.81 21.80
N ASN A 386 6.86 10.04 22.12
CA ASN A 386 5.65 10.56 22.77
C ASN A 386 5.30 9.66 23.97
N ASN A 387 6.25 9.56 24.90
CA ASN A 387 5.96 9.16 26.29
C ASN A 387 5.30 10.35 26.99
N ASN A 388 3.99 10.51 26.77
CA ASN A 388 3.05 11.21 27.64
C ASN A 388 1.63 11.02 27.08
N ASN A 389 0.99 9.92 27.45
CA ASN A 389 -0.42 9.91 27.87
C ASN A 389 -0.76 8.53 28.42
N GLY A 390 -0.86 8.45 29.75
CA GLY A 390 -1.54 7.35 30.40
C GLY A 390 -3.05 7.43 30.12
N LYS A 391 -3.68 6.26 29.98
CA LYS A 391 -5.11 6.04 30.24
C LYS A 391 -6.12 6.95 29.50
N GLU A 392 -5.95 7.16 28.19
CA GLU A 392 -7.04 7.70 27.36
C GLU A 392 -7.33 6.75 26.19
N GLY A 393 -8.42 5.98 26.32
CA GLY A 393 -9.08 5.34 25.18
C GLY A 393 -8.75 3.86 24.92
N GLU A 394 -8.77 3.00 25.94
CA GLU A 394 -9.06 1.57 25.67
C GLU A 394 -10.49 1.49 25.16
N GLN A 395 -10.67 1.58 23.84
CA GLN A 395 -11.97 1.37 23.20
C GLN A 395 -12.35 -0.10 23.43
N ASP A 396 -13.54 -0.31 23.99
CA ASP A 396 -14.10 -1.65 24.15
C ASP A 396 -14.24 -2.31 22.78
N LEU A 397 -13.44 -3.35 22.55
CA LEU A 397 -13.42 -4.10 21.29
C LEU A 397 -14.58 -5.11 21.19
N ALA A 398 -15.49 -5.16 22.17
CA ALA A 398 -16.61 -6.11 22.19
C ALA A 398 -17.48 -6.06 20.93
N ASP A 399 -17.70 -4.85 20.38
CA ASP A 399 -18.49 -4.63 19.16
C ASP A 399 -17.64 -4.63 17.88
N ASN A 400 -16.36 -4.98 17.98
CA ASN A 400 -15.46 -4.97 16.84
C ASN A 400 -15.68 -6.19 15.95
N LYS A 401 -15.92 -5.93 14.68
CA LYS A 401 -16.11 -6.95 13.65
C LYS A 401 -15.34 -6.60 12.38
N CYS A 402 -15.08 -7.62 11.59
CA CYS A 402 -14.46 -7.54 10.27
C CYS A 402 -15.38 -8.16 9.23
N GLU A 403 -15.71 -7.41 8.19
CA GLU A 403 -16.56 -7.88 7.09
C GLU A 403 -15.84 -7.72 5.76
N LEU A 404 -16.17 -8.61 4.83
CA LEU A 404 -15.74 -8.53 3.44
C LEU A 404 -16.76 -7.69 2.67
N ILE A 405 -16.33 -6.54 2.15
CA ILE A 405 -17.19 -5.64 1.39
C ILE A 405 -17.19 -6.02 -0.10
N TRP A 406 -16.02 -6.36 -0.61
CA TRP A 406 -15.84 -6.63 -2.04
C TRP A 406 -14.78 -7.71 -2.26
N GLU A 407 -15.06 -8.60 -3.21
CA GLU A 407 -14.12 -9.59 -3.73
C GLU A 407 -14.34 -9.68 -5.24
N GLY A 408 -13.27 -9.62 -6.02
CA GLY A 408 -13.38 -9.64 -7.47
C GLY A 408 -12.05 -9.82 -8.18
N GLU A 409 -12.10 -10.08 -9.48
CA GLU A 409 -10.90 -10.22 -10.30
C GLU A 409 -10.37 -8.86 -10.75
N LEU A 410 -9.05 -8.75 -10.76
CA LEU A 410 -8.33 -7.58 -11.21
C LEU A 410 -7.52 -7.94 -12.45
N PRO A 411 -7.45 -7.06 -13.46
CA PRO A 411 -6.64 -7.32 -14.65
C PRO A 411 -5.14 -7.21 -14.35
N GLU A 412 -4.73 -6.34 -13.42
CA GLU A 412 -3.34 -6.10 -13.04
C GLU A 412 -3.21 -5.70 -11.57
N ARG A 413 -1.98 -5.77 -11.01
CA ARG A 413 -1.70 -5.25 -9.67
C ARG A 413 -1.61 -3.73 -9.70
N VAL A 414 -2.28 -3.08 -8.77
CA VAL A 414 -2.20 -1.63 -8.60
C VAL A 414 -1.15 -1.23 -7.57
N PHE A 415 -0.97 -2.06 -6.54
CA PHE A 415 -0.04 -1.85 -5.45
C PHE A 415 1.22 -2.69 -5.64
N LYS A 416 2.39 -2.06 -5.47
CA LYS A 416 3.68 -2.77 -5.56
C LYS A 416 3.93 -3.71 -4.37
N MET A 417 3.47 -3.33 -3.18
CA MET A 417 3.68 -4.05 -1.93
C MET A 417 2.53 -3.74 -0.97
N PHE A 418 2.33 -4.60 0.03
CA PHE A 418 1.39 -4.32 1.11
C PHE A 418 1.94 -3.24 2.05
N ARG A 419 1.21 -2.12 2.20
CA ARG A 419 1.59 -1.00 3.10
C ARG A 419 0.49 -0.69 4.09
N ALA A 420 0.86 -0.23 5.28
CA ALA A 420 -0.08 0.26 6.27
C ALA A 420 0.09 1.78 6.44
N ARG A 421 -1.00 2.56 6.40
CA ARG A 421 -1.01 4.02 6.46
C ARG A 421 -2.02 4.50 7.47
N HIS A 422 -1.62 5.45 8.31
CA HIS A 422 -2.52 6.16 9.21
C HIS A 422 -3.03 7.42 8.53
N VAL A 423 -4.35 7.62 8.55
CA VAL A 423 -4.99 8.72 7.86
C VAL A 423 -6.11 9.28 8.72
N GLU A 424 -6.12 10.60 8.90
CA GLU A 424 -7.13 11.29 9.71
C GLU A 424 -8.30 11.84 8.88
N THR A 425 -8.11 12.06 7.58
CA THR A 425 -9.10 12.65 6.69
C THR A 425 -9.48 11.73 5.54
N ASP A 426 -10.73 11.75 5.13
CA ASP A 426 -11.26 10.86 4.10
C ASP A 426 -10.65 11.11 2.72
N SER A 427 -10.39 12.37 2.36
CA SER A 427 -9.74 12.74 1.10
C SER A 427 -8.36 12.12 0.95
N LYS A 428 -7.58 12.08 2.03
CA LYS A 428 -6.26 11.43 2.04
C LYS A 428 -6.39 9.91 1.92
N ALA A 429 -7.45 9.31 2.49
CA ALA A 429 -7.67 7.87 2.38
C ALA A 429 -7.97 7.47 0.93
N LYS A 430 -8.76 8.29 0.21
CA LYS A 430 -9.03 8.13 -1.22
C LYS A 430 -7.77 8.28 -2.07
N GLU A 431 -6.93 9.28 -1.78
CA GLU A 431 -5.65 9.48 -2.47
C GLU A 431 -4.75 8.22 -2.40
N TRP A 432 -4.68 7.59 -1.23
CA TRP A 432 -3.91 6.37 -1.02
C TRP A 432 -4.49 5.13 -1.73
N LEU A 433 -5.79 5.11 -2.01
CA LEU A 433 -6.47 4.01 -2.72
C LEU A 433 -6.31 4.09 -4.24
N THR A 434 -5.69 5.15 -4.77
CA THR A 434 -5.58 5.47 -6.20
C THR A 434 -6.96 5.70 -6.85
N PRO A 435 -7.03 6.35 -8.02
CA PRO A 435 -8.32 6.63 -8.68
C PRO A 435 -9.15 5.39 -8.99
N ARG A 436 -8.50 4.22 -9.07
CA ARG A 436 -9.19 2.95 -9.38
C ARG A 436 -10.00 2.40 -8.22
N PHE A 437 -9.61 2.67 -6.97
CA PHE A 437 -10.26 2.13 -5.78
C PHE A 437 -10.75 3.19 -4.81
N GLU A 438 -10.73 4.48 -5.18
CA GLU A 438 -11.32 5.55 -4.37
C GLU A 438 -12.79 5.26 -4.00
N GLY A 439 -13.56 4.70 -4.95
CA GLY A 439 -14.95 4.31 -4.72
C GLY A 439 -15.13 3.18 -3.70
N MET A 440 -14.09 2.39 -3.43
CA MET A 440 -14.13 1.37 -2.37
C MET A 440 -14.16 2.01 -0.98
N TRP A 441 -13.60 3.21 -0.82
CA TRP A 441 -13.72 3.98 0.43
C TRP A 441 -15.15 4.46 0.66
N ASP A 442 -15.79 4.99 -0.39
CA ASP A 442 -17.18 5.45 -0.33
C ASP A 442 -18.14 4.28 -0.12
N LEU A 443 -17.87 3.13 -0.75
CA LEU A 443 -18.59 1.89 -0.51
C LEU A 443 -18.45 1.45 0.95
N ALA A 444 -17.24 1.47 1.51
CA ALA A 444 -17.00 1.13 2.91
C ALA A 444 -17.68 2.09 3.89
N LYS A 445 -17.75 3.39 3.57
CA LYS A 445 -18.51 4.36 4.36
C LYS A 445 -20.00 4.05 4.38
N ARG A 446 -20.58 3.75 3.21
CA ARG A 446 -22.01 3.43 3.05
C ARG A 446 -22.36 2.03 3.53
N TRP A 447 -21.35 1.16 3.72
CA TRP A 447 -21.53 -0.22 4.13
C TRP A 447 -22.11 -0.31 5.55
N GLN A 448 -23.31 -0.87 5.63
CA GLN A 448 -23.95 -1.22 6.89
C GLN A 448 -23.43 -2.57 7.36
N TRP A 449 -23.19 -2.69 8.65
CA TRP A 449 -22.67 -3.93 9.18
C TRP A 449 -23.77 -5.00 9.27
N ALA A 450 -23.41 -6.25 9.04
CA ALA A 450 -24.34 -7.36 9.18
C ALA A 450 -24.86 -7.44 10.64
N GLY A 451 -26.18 -7.54 10.79
CA GLY A 451 -26.89 -7.61 12.09
C GLY A 451 -27.32 -6.26 12.67
N GLU A 452 -26.99 -5.13 12.03
CA GLU A 452 -27.64 -3.84 12.28
C GLU A 452 -28.82 -3.70 11.30
N GLU A 453 -29.90 -4.44 11.55
CA GLU A 453 -31.19 -4.20 10.87
C GLU A 453 -31.93 -3.04 11.57
N PHE A 454 -32.59 -2.20 10.78
CA PHE A 454 -33.46 -1.11 11.25
C PHE A 454 -34.73 -1.63 11.92
#